data_AF-A0A8T5B690-F1
#
_entry.id   AF-A0A8T5B690-F1
#
_cell.length_a   1.000
_cell.length_b   1.000
_cell.length_c   1.000
_cell.angle_alpha   90.00
_cell.angle_beta   90.00
_cell.angle_gamma   90.00
#
_symmetry.space_group_name_H-M   'P 1'
#
loop_
_entity.id
_entity.type
_entity.pdbx_description
1 polymer ?
#
loop_
_entity_poly.entity_id
_entity_poly.type
_entity_poly.pdbx_seq_one_letter_code
_entity_poly.pdbx_strand_id
1 'polypeptide(L)'
;MLGVVLLTLSHLKRISTRGEDWYYSFIYLISLAITAALGIISVRDFTFRWIYNNMTAPIGVALYSLTAFYITSAAYRVFRARNFDATVLLVTAFIVLMMLIPVGAAILPPVVPIGEWLRSFPSSAGFRGMIIGTSLGIVGLGVRILVGRQREHLGIREERR
;
A
#
# COMPACT_ATOMS: atom_id res chain seq x y z
N MET A 1 3.26 -7.62 -8.06
CA MET A 1 3.50 -8.98 -8.63
C MET A 1 3.74 -10.04 -7.57
N LEU A 2 4.61 -9.82 -6.56
CA LEU A 2 4.82 -10.78 -5.47
C LEU A 2 3.54 -11.22 -4.75
N GLY A 3 2.60 -10.29 -4.48
CA GLY A 3 1.32 -10.63 -3.85
C GLY A 3 0.47 -11.60 -4.69
N VAL A 4 0.44 -11.44 -6.02
CA VAL A 4 -0.30 -12.35 -6.92
C VAL A 4 0.36 -13.74 -6.91
N VAL A 5 1.69 -13.80 -6.93
CA VAL A 5 2.46 -15.05 -6.90
C VAL A 5 2.24 -15.79 -5.58
N LEU A 6 2.32 -15.11 -4.44
CA LEU A 6 2.10 -15.74 -3.13
C LEU A 6 0.66 -16.24 -2.97
N LEU A 7 -0.33 -15.46 -3.41
CA LEU A 7 -1.73 -15.86 -3.39
C LEU A 7 -1.98 -17.06 -4.29
N THR A 8 -1.52 -17.04 -5.54
CA THR A 8 -1.63 -18.19 -6.44
C THR A 8 -0.97 -19.43 -5.84
N LEU A 9 0.27 -19.35 -5.33
CA LEU A 9 0.95 -20.48 -4.71
C LEU A 9 0.18 -21.04 -3.49
N SER A 10 -0.36 -20.17 -2.64
CA SER A 10 -1.16 -20.60 -1.48
C SER A 10 -2.44 -21.33 -1.89
N HIS A 11 -3.15 -20.82 -2.89
CA HIS A 11 -4.39 -21.43 -3.40
C HIS A 11 -4.12 -22.72 -4.18
N LEU A 12 -3.01 -22.81 -4.94
CA LEU A 12 -2.56 -24.06 -5.58
C LEU A 12 -2.27 -25.14 -4.54
N LYS A 13 -1.53 -24.80 -3.48
CA LYS A 13 -1.22 -25.75 -2.39
C LYS A 13 -2.50 -26.24 -1.72
N ARG A 14 -3.45 -25.34 -1.45
CA ARG A 14 -4.74 -25.66 -0.80
C ARG A 14 -5.60 -26.65 -1.60
N ILE A 15 -5.58 -26.53 -2.93
CA ILE A 15 -6.25 -27.47 -3.84
C ILE A 15 -5.57 -28.84 -3.81
N SER A 16 -4.22 -28.86 -3.86
CA SER A 16 -3.45 -30.10 -3.83
C SER A 16 -3.63 -30.88 -2.52
N THR A 17 -3.72 -30.19 -1.38
CA THR A 17 -3.92 -30.82 -0.08
C THR A 17 -5.39 -31.08 0.27
N ARG A 18 -6.34 -30.80 -0.66
CA ARG A 18 -7.80 -30.83 -0.42
C ARG A 18 -8.19 -30.23 0.93
N GLY A 19 -7.61 -29.06 1.24
CA GLY A 19 -7.91 -28.37 2.48
C GLY A 19 -9.38 -27.94 2.56
N GLU A 20 -9.81 -27.56 3.76
CA GLU A 20 -11.09 -26.89 3.96
C GLU A 20 -11.20 -25.69 2.99
N ASP A 21 -12.37 -25.56 2.35
CA ASP A 21 -12.68 -24.53 1.34
C ASP A 21 -11.86 -24.54 0.04
N TRP A 22 -11.35 -25.70 -0.40
CA TRP A 22 -10.58 -25.81 -1.65
C TRP A 22 -11.35 -25.31 -2.90
N TYR A 23 -12.69 -25.39 -2.89
CA TYR A 23 -13.53 -24.98 -4.01
C TYR A 23 -13.47 -23.47 -4.28
N TYR A 24 -13.42 -22.62 -3.24
CA TYR A 24 -13.22 -21.18 -3.43
C TYR A 24 -11.84 -20.86 -4.01
N SER A 25 -10.83 -21.65 -3.64
CA SER A 25 -9.47 -21.51 -4.20
C SER A 25 -9.45 -21.82 -5.69
N PHE A 26 -10.21 -22.83 -6.12
CA PHE A 26 -10.35 -23.18 -7.53
C PHE A 26 -11.04 -22.06 -8.34
N ILE A 27 -12.16 -21.53 -7.81
CA ILE A 27 -12.88 -20.41 -8.43
C ILE A 27 -11.97 -19.18 -8.58
N TYR A 28 -11.19 -18.87 -7.54
CA TYR A 28 -10.22 -17.77 -7.58
C TYR A 28 -9.20 -17.94 -8.72
N LEU A 29 -8.55 -19.11 -8.83
CA LEU A 29 -7.54 -19.35 -9.86
C LEU A 29 -8.11 -19.27 -11.28
N ILE A 30 -9.32 -19.79 -11.50
CA ILE A 30 -10.01 -19.65 -12.78
C ILE A 30 -10.31 -18.19 -13.07
N SER A 31 -10.88 -17.44 -12.11
CA SER A 31 -11.20 -16.03 -12.30
C SER A 31 -9.95 -15.19 -12.64
N LEU A 32 -8.82 -15.52 -12.01
CA LEU A 32 -7.52 -14.91 -12.26
C LEU A 32 -7.02 -15.23 -13.68
N ALA A 33 -7.08 -16.50 -14.09
CA ALA A 33 -6.66 -16.94 -15.42
C ALA A 33 -7.51 -16.30 -16.53
N ILE A 34 -8.84 -16.25 -16.36
CA ILE A 34 -9.76 -15.61 -17.31
C ILE A 34 -9.45 -14.13 -17.44
N THR A 35 -9.34 -13.41 -16.31
CA THR A 35 -9.06 -11.97 -16.33
C THR A 35 -7.70 -11.66 -16.95
N ALA A 36 -6.69 -12.50 -16.68
CA ALA A 36 -5.36 -12.36 -17.29
C ALA A 36 -5.39 -12.62 -18.81
N ALA A 37 -6.07 -13.68 -19.26
CA ALA A 37 -6.21 -13.99 -20.68
C ALA A 37 -6.94 -12.86 -21.43
N LEU A 38 -8.05 -12.36 -20.89
CA LEU A 38 -8.80 -11.22 -21.47
C LEU A 38 -7.92 -9.96 -21.55
N GLY A 39 -7.12 -9.68 -20.52
CA GLY A 39 -6.21 -8.54 -20.49
C GLY A 39 -5.09 -8.64 -21.53
N ILE A 40 -4.57 -9.84 -21.80
CA ILE A 40 -3.53 -10.07 -22.84
C ILE A 40 -4.12 -9.89 -24.24
N ILE A 41 -5.34 -10.35 -24.47
CA ILE A 41 -6.00 -10.24 -25.79
C ILE A 41 -6.34 -8.78 -26.09
N SER A 42 -7.08 -8.11 -25.19
CA SER A 42 -7.44 -6.70 -25.35
C SER A 42 -7.95 -6.07 -24.05
N VAL A 43 -7.18 -5.13 -23.52
CA VAL A 43 -7.60 -4.29 -22.38
C VAL A 43 -8.73 -3.31 -22.73
N ARG A 44 -9.07 -3.17 -24.01
CA ARG A 44 -10.15 -2.27 -24.47
C ARG A 44 -11.49 -2.99 -24.66
N ASP A 45 -11.50 -4.31 -24.55
CA ASP A 45 -12.72 -5.10 -24.69
C ASP A 45 -13.77 -4.74 -23.64
N PHE A 46 -15.05 -4.82 -24.02
CA PHE A 46 -16.17 -4.51 -23.13
C PHE A 46 -16.16 -5.40 -21.89
N THR A 47 -15.88 -6.70 -22.06
CA THR A 47 -15.88 -7.69 -20.97
C THR A 47 -14.81 -7.38 -19.94
N PHE A 48 -13.59 -7.11 -20.41
CA PHE A 48 -12.47 -6.76 -19.53
C PHE A 48 -12.74 -5.44 -18.78
N ARG A 49 -13.25 -4.42 -19.48
CA ARG A 49 -13.61 -3.13 -18.86
C ARG A 49 -14.73 -3.27 -17.84
N TRP A 50 -15.72 -4.11 -18.10
CA TRP A 50 -16.81 -4.35 -17.15
C TRP A 50 -16.30 -4.96 -15.85
N ILE A 51 -15.45 -6.00 -15.94
CA ILE A 51 -14.79 -6.62 -14.77
C ILE A 51 -13.95 -5.58 -14.03
N TYR A 52 -13.12 -4.83 -14.75
CA TYR A 52 -12.26 -3.82 -14.16
C TYR A 52 -13.05 -2.72 -13.43
N ASN A 53 -14.08 -2.15 -14.07
CA ASN A 53 -14.84 -1.03 -13.52
C ASN A 53 -15.76 -1.42 -12.35
N ASN A 54 -16.28 -2.65 -12.33
CA ASN A 54 -17.21 -3.09 -11.29
C ASN A 54 -16.55 -3.89 -10.17
N MET A 55 -15.35 -4.42 -10.38
CA MET A 55 -14.67 -5.27 -9.40
C MET A 55 -13.36 -4.63 -8.94
N THR A 56 -12.42 -4.41 -9.86
CA THR A 56 -11.08 -3.91 -9.50
C THR A 56 -11.11 -2.46 -9.04
N ALA A 57 -11.86 -1.59 -9.72
CA ALA A 57 -11.91 -0.17 -9.40
C ALA A 57 -12.54 0.09 -8.01
N PRO A 58 -13.71 -0.49 -7.63
CA PRO A 58 -14.28 -0.28 -6.31
C PRO A 58 -13.43 -0.87 -5.18
N ILE A 59 -12.82 -2.05 -5.39
CA ILE A 59 -11.89 -2.66 -4.42
C ILE A 59 -10.67 -1.74 -4.21
N GLY A 60 -10.11 -1.20 -5.29
CA GLY A 60 -9.00 -0.26 -5.22
C GLY A 60 -9.37 0.99 -4.41
N VAL A 61 -10.52 1.60 -4.72
CA VAL A 61 -11.01 2.78 -3.99
C VAL A 61 -11.26 2.48 -2.51
N ALA A 62 -11.82 1.31 -2.17
CA ALA A 62 -12.03 0.90 -0.79
C ALA A 62 -10.70 0.77 -0.02
N LEU A 63 -9.69 0.16 -0.62
CA LEU A 63 -8.35 0.06 -0.03
C LEU A 63 -7.71 1.44 0.16
N TYR A 64 -7.76 2.31 -0.85
CA TYR A 64 -7.22 3.68 -0.73
C TYR A 64 -8.00 4.54 0.29
N SER A 65 -9.31 4.34 0.40
CA SER A 65 -10.11 5.03 1.41
C SER A 65 -9.69 4.59 2.81
N LEU A 66 -9.51 3.28 3.00
CA LEU A 66 -9.06 2.73 4.28
C LEU A 66 -7.66 3.25 4.64
N THR A 67 -6.72 3.30 3.70
CA THR A 67 -5.39 3.86 3.97
C THR A 67 -5.45 5.35 4.29
N ALA A 68 -6.29 6.13 3.59
CA ALA A 68 -6.50 7.54 3.91
C ALA A 68 -7.04 7.72 5.34
N PHE A 69 -8.00 6.89 5.77
CA PHE A 69 -8.51 6.88 7.14
C PHE A 69 -7.42 6.53 8.16
N TYR A 70 -6.59 5.51 7.88
CA TYR A 70 -5.49 5.13 8.77
C TYR A 70 -4.43 6.22 8.88
N ILE A 71 -4.02 6.83 7.76
CA ILE A 71 -3.05 7.93 7.75
C ILE A 71 -3.62 9.13 8.52
N THR A 72 -4.89 9.48 8.31
CA THR A 72 -5.55 10.57 9.02
C THR A 72 -5.63 10.30 10.53
N SER A 73 -5.99 9.08 10.94
CA SER A 73 -6.06 8.68 12.35
C SER A 73 -4.68 8.72 13.03
N ALA A 74 -3.63 8.25 12.33
CA ALA A 74 -2.25 8.34 12.80
C ALA A 74 -1.79 9.80 12.90
N ALA A 75 -2.06 10.61 11.87
CA ALA A 75 -1.71 12.03 11.84
C ALA A 75 -2.42 12.81 12.95
N TYR A 76 -3.71 12.56 13.20
CA TYR A 76 -4.45 13.16 14.32
C TYR A 76 -3.77 12.86 15.66
N ARG A 77 -3.34 11.61 15.89
CA ARG A 77 -2.62 11.23 17.11
C ARG A 77 -1.29 11.96 17.25
N VAL A 78 -0.55 12.13 16.16
CA VAL A 78 0.74 12.83 16.14
C VAL A 78 0.56 14.33 16.34
N PHE A 79 -0.41 14.96 15.67
CA PHE A 79 -0.69 16.39 15.83
C PHE A 79 -1.25 16.75 17.21
N ARG A 80 -1.95 15.83 17.87
CA ARG A 80 -2.48 16.03 19.23
C ARG A 80 -1.38 16.10 20.30
N ALA A 81 -0.16 15.64 20.02
CA ALA A 81 0.91 15.53 21.02
C ALA A 81 1.47 16.87 21.57
N ARG A 82 0.93 18.03 21.15
CA ARG A 82 1.34 19.39 21.62
C ARG A 82 2.86 19.59 21.70
N ASN A 83 3.60 19.03 20.74
CA ASN A 83 5.04 19.24 20.61
C ASN A 83 5.32 20.27 19.50
N PHE A 84 6.50 20.91 19.58
CA PHE A 84 6.96 21.87 18.57
C PHE A 84 6.98 21.22 17.17
N ASP A 85 7.35 19.94 17.11
CA ASP A 85 7.38 19.16 15.87
C ASP A 85 6.02 19.09 15.17
N ALA A 86 4.92 18.88 15.92
CA ALA A 86 3.57 18.87 15.35
C ALA A 86 3.18 20.22 14.76
N THR A 87 3.59 21.33 15.38
CA THR A 87 3.35 22.68 14.86
C THR A 87 4.11 22.90 13.55
N VAL A 88 5.39 22.52 13.50
CA VAL A 88 6.19 22.61 12.27
C VAL A 88 5.56 21.79 11.14
N LEU A 89 5.15 20.55 11.44
CA LEU A 89 4.50 19.68 10.46
C LEU A 89 3.15 20.26 9.97
N LEU A 90 2.37 20.88 10.86
CA LEU A 90 1.09 21.50 10.50
C LEU A 90 1.28 22.71 9.57
N VAL A 91 2.23 23.60 9.88
CA VAL A 91 2.56 24.76 9.03
C VAL A 91 3.07 24.29 7.67
N THR A 92 3.95 23.28 7.67
CA THR A 92 4.49 22.66 6.48
C THR A 92 3.38 22.07 5.59
N ALA A 93 2.45 21.33 6.17
CA ALA A 93 1.29 20.76 5.47
C ALA A 93 0.39 21.86 4.90
N PHE A 94 0.14 22.94 5.65
CA PHE A 94 -0.66 24.07 5.20
C PHE A 94 -0.06 24.75 3.96
N ILE A 95 1.25 25.00 3.95
CA ILE A 95 1.96 25.59 2.80
C ILE A 95 1.82 24.70 1.56
N VAL A 96 2.00 23.38 1.71
CA VAL A 96 1.86 22.43 0.60
C VAL A 96 0.42 22.39 0.06
N LEU A 97 -0.58 22.44 0.95
CA LEU A 97 -1.99 22.49 0.56
C LEU A 97 -2.31 23.77 -0.21
N MET A 98 -1.84 24.94 0.24
CA MET A 98 -2.03 26.20 -0.48
C MET A 98 -1.40 26.20 -1.87
N MET A 99 -0.22 25.59 -2.01
CA MET A 99 0.43 25.44 -3.33
C MET A 99 -0.40 24.57 -4.29
N LEU A 100 -1.15 23.58 -3.80
CA LEU A 100 -1.89 22.63 -4.64
C LEU A 100 -3.22 23.20 -5.18
N ILE A 101 -3.75 24.24 -4.54
CA ILE A 101 -5.03 24.85 -4.90
C ILE A 101 -4.75 26.01 -5.88
N PRO A 102 -5.38 26.06 -7.08
CA PRO A 102 -5.14 27.12 -8.07
C PRO A 102 -5.36 28.54 -7.52
N VAL A 103 -6.35 28.69 -6.63
CA VAL A 103 -6.65 29.95 -5.93
C VAL A 103 -5.57 30.32 -4.91
N GLY A 104 -4.94 29.33 -4.27
CA GLY A 104 -3.88 29.58 -3.30
C GLY A 104 -2.62 30.18 -3.94
N ALA A 105 -2.27 29.72 -5.14
CA ALA A 105 -1.19 30.29 -5.94
C ALA A 105 -1.50 31.72 -6.43
N ALA A 106 -2.76 32.02 -6.74
CA ALA A 106 -3.17 33.34 -7.21
C ALA A 106 -3.18 34.40 -6.08
N ILE A 107 -3.57 34.01 -4.86
CA ILE A 107 -3.67 34.94 -3.72
C ILE A 107 -2.30 35.18 -3.06
N LEU A 108 -1.44 34.15 -3.00
CA LEU A 108 -0.14 34.25 -2.34
C LEU A 108 0.97 33.67 -3.24
N PRO A 109 1.45 34.42 -4.25
CA PRO A 109 2.46 33.93 -5.21
C PRO A 109 3.74 33.34 -4.58
N PRO A 110 4.27 33.85 -3.45
CA PRO A 110 5.45 33.25 -2.80
C PRO A 110 5.23 31.83 -2.26
N VAL A 111 3.97 31.37 -2.11
CA VAL A 111 3.67 30.03 -1.56
C VAL A 111 4.14 28.91 -2.49
N VAL A 112 4.15 29.16 -3.79
CA VAL A 112 4.52 28.18 -4.82
C VAL A 112 6.01 27.83 -4.73
N PRO A 113 6.97 28.77 -4.83
CA PRO A 113 8.39 28.44 -4.76
C PRO A 113 8.79 27.86 -3.39
N ILE A 114 8.17 28.29 -2.29
CA ILE A 114 8.42 27.73 -0.96
C ILE A 114 7.91 26.28 -0.89
N GLY A 115 6.70 26.03 -1.37
CA GLY A 115 6.14 24.68 -1.44
C GLY A 115 6.92 23.74 -2.36
N GLU A 116 7.46 24.26 -3.47
CA GLU A 116 8.33 23.50 -4.38
C GLU A 116 9.66 23.15 -3.73
N TRP A 117 10.31 24.11 -3.07
CA TRP A 117 11.55 23.87 -2.34
C TRP A 117 11.35 22.78 -1.26
N LEU A 118 10.27 22.88 -0.51
CA LEU A 118 9.90 21.91 0.53
C LEU A 118 9.70 20.49 -0.02
N ARG A 119 9.03 20.36 -1.18
CA ARG A 119 8.83 19.07 -1.85
C ARG A 119 10.12 18.51 -2.46
N SER A 120 10.90 19.36 -3.11
CA SER A 120 12.08 18.95 -3.87
C SER A 120 13.28 18.58 -2.99
N PHE A 121 13.45 19.24 -1.85
CA PHE A 121 14.58 19.03 -0.95
C PHE A 121 14.19 18.23 0.31
N PRO A 122 13.57 18.79 1.38
CA PRO A 122 13.22 18.05 2.59
C PRO A 122 12.38 16.78 2.35
N SER A 123 11.28 16.90 1.59
CA SER A 123 10.38 15.76 1.39
C SER A 123 11.05 14.65 0.57
N SER A 124 11.82 15.00 -0.46
CA SER A 124 12.57 14.05 -1.27
C SER A 124 13.67 13.35 -0.46
N ALA A 125 14.41 14.09 0.37
CA ALA A 125 15.41 13.52 1.26
C ALA A 125 14.80 12.55 2.28
N GLY A 126 13.69 12.95 2.93
CA GLY A 126 12.96 12.11 3.87
C GLY A 126 12.42 10.82 3.23
N PHE A 127 11.84 10.93 2.03
CA PHE A 127 11.33 9.78 1.29
C PHE A 127 12.45 8.80 0.90
N ARG A 128 13.61 9.31 0.45
CA ARG A 128 14.79 8.47 0.18
C ARG A 128 15.27 7.75 1.44
N GLY A 129 15.36 8.46 2.57
CA GLY A 129 15.70 7.85 3.86
C GLY A 129 14.72 6.75 4.29
N MET A 130 13.42 6.99 4.12
CA MET A 130 12.38 6.00 4.39
C MET A 130 12.52 4.76 3.51
N ILE A 131 12.79 4.91 2.20
CA ILE A 131 13.00 3.76 1.31
C ILE A 131 14.22 2.95 1.74
N ILE A 132 15.33 3.61 2.07
CA ILE A 132 16.55 2.93 2.54
C ILE A 132 16.26 2.16 3.84
N GLY A 133 15.61 2.82 4.81
CA GLY A 133 15.27 2.21 6.10
C GLY A 133 14.32 1.02 5.96
N THR A 134 13.28 1.15 5.15
CA THR A 134 12.32 0.06 4.91
C THR A 134 12.97 -1.11 4.17
N SER A 135 13.83 -0.82 3.17
CA SER A 135 14.56 -1.85 2.44
C SER A 135 15.52 -2.63 3.35
N LEU A 136 16.29 -1.93 4.19
CA LEU A 136 17.16 -2.57 5.18
C LEU A 136 16.35 -3.38 6.21
N GLY A 137 15.19 -2.88 6.64
CA GLY A 137 14.25 -3.61 7.50
C GLY A 137 13.77 -4.92 6.86
N ILE A 138 13.41 -4.90 5.58
CA ILE A 138 13.00 -6.09 4.83
C ILE A 138 14.16 -7.09 4.70
N VAL A 139 15.37 -6.62 4.39
CA VAL A 139 16.57 -7.49 4.34
C VAL A 139 16.81 -8.13 5.71
N GLY A 140 16.72 -7.36 6.79
CA GLY A 140 16.87 -7.87 8.17
C GLY A 140 15.82 -8.93 8.52
N LEU A 141 14.57 -8.73 8.11
CA LEU A 141 13.51 -9.74 8.25
C LEU A 141 13.82 -10.99 7.43
N GLY A 142 14.28 -10.83 6.17
CA GLY A 142 14.69 -11.94 5.31
C GLY A 142 15.80 -12.78 5.94
N VAL A 143 16.84 -12.14 6.50
CA VAL A 143 17.92 -12.83 7.21
C VAL A 143 17.39 -13.56 8.45
N ARG A 144 16.51 -12.94 9.24
CA ARG A 144 15.90 -13.59 10.41
C ARG A 144 15.10 -14.84 10.04
N ILE A 145 14.41 -14.81 8.91
CA ILE A 145 13.67 -15.95 8.36
C ILE A 145 14.65 -17.04 7.91
N LEU A 146 15.69 -16.70 7.14
CA LEU A 146 16.68 -17.66 6.64
C LEU A 146 17.47 -18.36 7.76
N VAL A 147 17.83 -17.61 8.81
CA VAL A 147 18.55 -18.16 9.98
C VAL A 147 17.59 -18.91 10.93
N GLY A 148 16.29 -18.95 10.64
CA GLY A 148 15.30 -19.70 11.41
C GLY A 148 15.01 -19.12 12.81
N ARG A 149 15.38 -17.84 13.05
CA ARG A 149 15.06 -17.14 14.30
C ARG A 149 13.60 -16.68 14.35
N GLN A 150 12.94 -16.59 13.20
CA GLN A 150 11.51 -16.26 13.09
C GLN A 150 10.71 -17.49 12.66
N ARG A 151 10.23 -18.26 13.65
CA ARG A 151 9.47 -19.52 13.43
C ARG A 151 7.96 -19.34 13.33
N GLU A 152 7.48 -18.10 13.43
CA GLU A 152 6.04 -17.76 13.40
C GLU A 152 5.34 -18.24 12.11
N HIS A 153 6.06 -18.32 10.99
CA HIS A 153 5.55 -18.82 9.70
C HIS A 153 5.39 -20.35 9.64
N LEU A 154 5.94 -21.10 10.60
CA LEU A 154 5.87 -22.56 10.62
C LEU A 154 4.58 -23.09 11.26
N GLY A 155 3.71 -22.23 11.80
CA GLY A 155 2.45 -22.65 12.41
C GLY A 155 2.61 -23.57 13.62
N ILE A 156 3.83 -23.77 14.11
CA ILE A 156 4.11 -24.50 15.35
C ILE A 156 3.77 -23.54 16.48
N ARG A 157 2.47 -23.47 16.78
CA ARG A 157 1.98 -23.06 18.10
C ARG A 157 2.64 -24.02 19.08
N GLU A 158 3.70 -23.58 19.73
CA GLU A 158 4.17 -24.23 20.95
C GLU A 158 3.05 -24.08 21.98
N GLU A 159 2.12 -25.04 21.97
CA GLU A 159 1.51 -25.51 23.19
C GLU A 159 2.64 -26.15 24.01
N ARG A 160 3.35 -25.32 24.78
CA ARG A 160 4.00 -25.81 25.98
C ARG A 160 3.42 -25.08 27.18
N ARG A 161 2.65 -25.87 27.94
CA ARG A 161 2.37 -25.69 29.36
C ARG A 161 3.68 -25.52 30.14
#